data_AF-A0A359KRJ4-F1
#
_entry.id   AF-A0A359KRJ4-F1
#
_cell.length_a   1.000
_cell.length_b   1.000
_cell.length_c   1.000
_cell.angle_alpha   90.00
_cell.angle_beta   90.00
_cell.angle_gamma   90.00
#
_symmetry.space_group_name_H-M   'P 1'
#
loop_
_entity.id
_entity.type
_entity.pdbx_description
1 polymer ?
#
loop_
_entity_poly.entity_id
_entity_poly.type
_entity_poly.pdbx_seq_one_letter_code
_entity_poly.pdbx_strand_id
1 'polypeptide(L)'
;LALSLGIHPRDAAKDDRHARAIERVVEACHNTGKIPGFAAFTPEDALMRMKQGFRFLTAGTDASFMLGGARAGLEMLGLKNN
;
A
#
# COMPACT_ATOMS: atom_id res chain seq x y z
N LEU A 1 -1.66 -9.76 6.03
CA LEU A 1 -2.59 -9.40 7.12
C LEU A 1 -4.03 -9.83 6.81
N ALA A 2 -4.69 -9.29 5.77
CA ALA A 2 -6.09 -9.63 5.42
C ALA A 2 -6.37 -11.15 5.33
N LEU A 3 -5.54 -11.91 4.61
CA LEU A 3 -5.70 -13.37 4.49
C LEU A 3 -5.72 -14.08 5.85
N SER A 4 -4.85 -13.68 6.78
CA SER A 4 -4.79 -14.24 8.14
C SER A 4 -6.03 -13.92 8.97
N LEU A 5 -6.81 -12.91 8.59
CA LEU A 5 -8.09 -12.56 9.19
C LEU A 5 -9.28 -13.24 8.49
N GLY A 6 -9.03 -14.09 7.50
CA GLY A 6 -10.07 -14.72 6.67
C GLY A 6 -10.72 -13.75 5.67
N ILE A 7 -10.06 -12.63 5.37
CA ILE A 7 -10.56 -11.61 4.44
C ILE A 7 -9.85 -11.77 3.11
N HIS A 8 -10.62 -11.89 2.04
CA HIS A 8 -10.06 -11.92 0.70
C HIS A 8 -9.35 -10.58 0.41
N PRO A 9 -8.11 -10.56 -0.13
CA PRO A 9 -7.32 -9.32 -0.25
C PRO A 9 -8.00 -8.18 -0.99
N ARG A 10 -8.85 -8.50 -1.98
CA ARG A 10 -9.61 -7.50 -2.75
C ARG A 10 -10.66 -6.76 -1.91
N ASP A 11 -11.10 -7.35 -0.81
CA ASP A 11 -12.12 -6.80 0.08
C ASP A 11 -11.53 -6.18 1.34
N ALA A 12 -10.20 -6.26 1.51
CA ALA A 12 -9.49 -5.79 2.70
C ALA A 12 -9.69 -4.29 3.01
N ALA A 13 -9.94 -3.48 1.99
CA ALA A 13 -10.23 -2.05 2.16
C ALA A 13 -11.66 -1.75 2.66
N LYS A 14 -12.56 -2.75 2.59
CA LYS A 14 -13.99 -2.62 2.95
C LYS A 14 -14.31 -3.26 4.30
N ASP A 15 -13.35 -3.94 4.92
CA ASP A 15 -13.57 -4.68 6.16
C ASP A 15 -12.88 -3.99 7.35
N ASP A 16 -13.68 -3.50 8.28
CA ASP A 16 -13.18 -2.75 9.45
C ASP A 16 -12.24 -3.58 10.33
N ARG A 17 -12.32 -4.92 10.31
CA ARG A 17 -11.40 -5.77 11.09
C ARG A 17 -9.98 -5.62 10.56
N HIS A 18 -9.81 -5.45 9.25
CA HIS A 18 -8.51 -5.21 8.64
C HIS A 18 -7.99 -3.81 8.98
N ALA A 19 -8.86 -2.78 8.90
CA ALA A 19 -8.49 -1.41 9.27
C ALA A 19 -8.02 -1.31 10.74
N ARG A 20 -8.80 -1.88 11.69
CA ARG A 20 -8.43 -1.93 13.11
C ARG A 20 -7.15 -2.71 13.36
N ALA A 21 -6.91 -3.79 12.61
CA ALA A 21 -5.67 -4.55 12.73
C ALA A 21 -4.44 -3.72 12.31
N ILE A 22 -4.57 -2.86 11.29
CA ILE A 22 -3.53 -1.92 10.87
C ILE A 22 -3.28 -0.86 11.95
N GLU A 23 -4.33 -0.27 12.53
CA GLU A 23 -4.21 0.72 13.62
C GLU A 23 -3.47 0.16 14.83
N ARG A 24 -3.79 -1.07 15.24
CA ARG A 24 -3.11 -1.77 16.34
C ARG A 24 -1.62 -1.95 16.11
N VAL A 25 -1.17 -2.07 14.86
CA VAL A 25 0.28 -2.13 14.54
C VAL A 25 0.95 -0.80 14.84
N VAL A 26 0.33 0.32 14.45
CA VAL A 26 0.86 1.67 14.74
C VAL A 26 0.94 1.89 16.24
N GLU A 27 -0.13 1.56 16.96
CA GLU A 27 -0.19 1.67 18.42
C GLU A 27 0.89 0.82 19.09
N ALA A 28 1.06 -0.44 18.69
CA ALA A 28 2.08 -1.33 19.24
C ALA A 28 3.51 -0.82 18.99
N CYS A 29 3.76 -0.27 17.79
CA CYS A 29 5.03 0.38 17.47
C CYS A 29 5.28 1.59 18.37
N HIS A 30 4.29 2.48 18.52
CA HIS A 30 4.37 3.64 19.41
C HIS A 30 4.67 3.24 20.86
N ASN A 31 3.92 2.27 21.40
CA ASN A 31 4.07 1.79 22.78
C ASN A 31 5.44 1.15 23.06
N THR A 32 6.18 0.78 22.02
CA THR A 32 7.51 0.15 22.15
C THR A 32 8.64 1.02 21.60
N GLY A 33 8.36 2.27 21.22
CA GLY A 33 9.35 3.19 20.64
C GLY A 33 9.89 2.74 19.27
N LYS A 34 9.18 1.86 18.56
CA LYS A 34 9.58 1.38 17.23
C LYS A 34 8.91 2.20 16.14
N ILE A 35 9.63 2.37 15.02
CA ILE A 35 9.11 3.08 13.86
C ILE A 35 8.14 2.15 13.08
N PRO A 36 6.86 2.51 12.93
CA PRO A 36 5.91 1.70 12.16
C PRO A 36 6.19 1.78 10.66
N GLY A 37 6.22 0.62 10.00
CA GLY A 37 6.38 0.50 8.56
C GLY A 37 5.20 -0.17 7.86
N PHE A 38 4.98 0.17 6.59
CA PHE A 38 3.90 -0.41 5.77
C PHE A 38 4.35 -0.67 4.33
N ALA A 39 3.94 -1.82 3.79
CA ALA A 39 4.13 -2.18 2.39
C ALA A 39 3.00 -1.60 1.53
N ALA A 40 3.13 -0.35 1.09
CA ALA A 40 2.10 0.31 0.27
C ALA A 40 2.35 0.05 -1.22
N PHE A 41 1.28 -0.16 -1.97
CA PHE A 41 1.37 -0.58 -3.38
C PHE A 41 1.40 0.57 -4.38
N THR A 42 1.01 1.78 -3.96
CA THR A 42 1.08 3.00 -4.77
C THR A 42 1.51 4.19 -3.92
N PRO A 43 1.97 5.29 -4.53
CA PRO A 43 2.26 6.54 -3.81
C PRO A 43 1.06 7.09 -3.04
N GLU A 44 -0.16 6.94 -3.56
CA GLU A 44 -1.39 7.39 -2.91
C GLU A 44 -1.72 6.57 -1.67
N ASP A 45 -1.57 5.24 -1.74
CA ASP A 45 -1.70 4.38 -0.55
C ASP A 45 -0.62 4.74 0.47
N ALA A 46 0.64 4.93 0.04
CA ALA A 46 1.72 5.37 0.94
C ALA A 46 1.38 6.68 1.65
N LEU A 47 0.84 7.68 0.92
CA LEU A 47 0.42 8.95 1.50
C LEU A 47 -0.74 8.78 2.51
N MET A 48 -1.69 7.91 2.22
CA MET A 48 -2.76 7.55 3.16
C MET A 48 -2.19 6.90 4.42
N ARG A 49 -1.26 5.94 4.28
CA ARG A 49 -0.60 5.28 5.42
C ARG A 49 0.26 6.24 6.25
N MET A 50 0.90 7.20 5.60
CA MET A 50 1.64 8.26 6.30
C MET A 50 0.71 9.05 7.23
N LYS A 51 -0.49 9.39 6.77
CA LYS A 51 -1.51 10.07 7.59
C LYS A 51 -2.02 9.20 8.75
N GLN A 52 -1.94 7.87 8.64
CA GLN A 52 -2.27 6.93 9.71
C GLN A 52 -1.14 6.75 10.74
N GLY A 53 0.02 7.39 10.55
CA GLY A 53 1.15 7.35 11.49
C GLY A 53 2.32 6.45 11.07
N PHE A 54 2.24 5.77 9.92
CA PHE A 54 3.38 5.01 9.39
C PHE A 54 4.48 5.94 8.88
N ARG A 55 5.75 5.55 9.04
CA ARG A 55 6.92 6.39 8.72
C ARG A 55 7.96 5.71 7.82
N PHE A 56 7.98 4.38 7.78
CA PHE A 56 8.78 3.61 6.83
C PHE A 56 7.87 2.98 5.77
N LEU A 57 7.87 3.54 4.55
CA LEU A 57 6.87 3.24 3.54
C LEU A 57 7.54 2.84 2.23
N THR A 58 7.05 1.76 1.63
CA THR A 58 7.19 1.57 0.17
C THR A 58 6.11 2.36 -0.54
N ALA A 59 6.27 2.61 -1.85
CA ALA A 59 5.31 3.35 -2.67
C ALA A 59 4.96 2.59 -3.97
N GLY A 60 5.20 1.29 -3.99
CA GLY A 60 5.15 0.43 -5.17
C GLY A 60 6.29 -0.57 -5.22
N THR A 61 6.34 -1.32 -6.31
CA THR A 61 7.42 -2.26 -6.64
C THR A 61 8.19 -1.78 -7.87
N ASP A 62 9.42 -2.26 -8.00
CA ASP A 62 10.21 -2.12 -9.23
C ASP A 62 9.42 -2.48 -10.50
N ALA A 63 8.72 -3.61 -10.48
CA ALA A 63 7.87 -4.06 -11.57
C ALA A 63 6.74 -3.07 -11.88
N SER A 64 6.08 -2.51 -10.84
CA SER A 64 5.02 -1.52 -11.05
C SER A 64 5.53 -0.23 -11.66
N PHE A 65 6.73 0.22 -11.27
CA PHE A 65 7.34 1.43 -11.83
C PHE A 65 7.80 1.21 -13.27
N MET A 66 8.43 0.07 -13.56
CA MET A 66 8.83 -0.30 -14.92
C MET A 66 7.63 -0.43 -15.86
N LEU A 67 6.55 -1.09 -15.42
CA LEU A 67 5.32 -1.19 -16.20
C LEU A 67 4.65 0.17 -16.40
N GLY A 68 4.63 1.02 -15.36
CA GLY A 68 4.11 2.39 -15.47
C GLY A 68 4.87 3.22 -16.50
N GLY A 69 6.21 3.20 -16.44
CA GLY A 69 7.07 3.90 -17.41
C GLY A 69 6.91 3.36 -18.83
N ALA A 70 6.86 2.03 -19.00
CA ALA A 70 6.66 1.41 -20.31
C ALA A 70 5.30 1.81 -20.92
N ARG A 71 4.22 1.79 -20.13
CA ARG A 71 2.90 2.25 -20.57
C ARG A 71 2.92 3.70 -21.02
N ALA A 72 3.52 4.59 -20.23
CA ALA A 72 3.63 6.01 -20.59
C ALA A 72 4.40 6.21 -21.91
N GLY A 73 5.48 5.47 -22.13
CA GLY A 73 6.24 5.51 -23.37
C GLY A 73 5.43 5.02 -24.59
N LEU A 74 4.69 3.92 -24.46
CA LEU A 74 3.82 3.42 -25.52
C LEU A 74 2.68 4.39 -25.85
N GLU A 75 2.09 5.02 -24.83
CA GLU A 75 1.06 6.05 -25.03
C GLU A 75 1.61 7.26 -25.81
N MET A 76 2.84 7.69 -25.52
CA MET A 76 3.51 8.77 -26.26
C MET A 76 3.71 8.42 -27.74
N LEU A 77 3.90 7.14 -28.07
CA LEU A 77 4.03 6.66 -29.44
C LEU A 77 2.68 6.37 -30.12
N GLY A 78 1.55 6.58 -29.44
CA GLY A 78 0.22 6.28 -29.96
C GLY A 78 -0.12 4.78 -29.98
N LEU A 79 0.67 3.95 -29.31
CA LEU A 79 0.52 2.50 -29.25
C LEU A 79 -0.24 2.13 -27.97
N LYS A 80 -1.56 2.31 -27.94
CA LYS A 80 -2.37 1.84 -26.81
C LYS A 80 -2.72 0.37 -26.98
N ASN A 81 -2.47 -0.43 -25.95
CA ASN A 81 -3.14 -1.73 -25.83
C ASN A 81 -4.61 -1.46 -25.52
N ASN A 82 -5.50 -1.90 -26.42
CA ASN A 82 -6.95 -1.96 -26.18
C ASN A 82 -7.28 -2.81 -24.96
#